data_AF-A0A6G1WVC4-F1
#
_entry.id   AF-A0A6G1WVC4-F1
#
_cell.length_a   1.000
_cell.length_b   1.000
_cell.length_c   1.000
_cell.angle_alpha   90.00
_cell.angle_beta   90.00
_cell.angle_gamma   90.00
#
_symmetry.space_group_name_H-M   'P 1'
#
loop_
_entity.id
_entity.type
_entity.pdbx_description
1 polymer ?
#
loop_
_entity_poly.entity_id
_entity_poly.type
_entity_poly.pdbx_seq_one_letter_code
_entity_poly.pdbx_strand_id
1 'polypeptide(L)'
;MVSAEREPLHLSNAHWHEDRISVAADASLLHTVKGSSRYVDRQFGNAWSWTPPPGSAVYGLSASVPRGPMDNGGPALRVPYRRIPVIDVNSLEEALALNAGNTSKDPHVTGMWRGQPRHYPLARDPLDKLRLYGDPEADEPSLLPSAARHSVYFPDLAQAWCGLLDLYIEERIETLGPAVSPPRHAELRREAERFVNSYNYRTWALATAQHYGLPSVGLDLTSDIRIALYFALHRFHTDPETGVMSVQRATEDDDPVLYGLDVFAHDLIEDQNIAPPWLLCARPQAQSAFFFATAWGDSVNRAADRVYVAVRLKNHASWKSPIKTAEAFPPTYKDDFLSFLLRARERFRDLPVGDHLRRIYFPAE
;
A
#
# COMPACT_ATOMS: atom_id res chain seq x y z
N MET A 1 36.72 -7.15 19.75
CA MET A 1 35.50 -7.68 20.37
C MET A 1 34.47 -7.87 19.27
N VAL A 2 34.17 -9.12 18.96
CA VAL A 2 33.26 -9.55 17.89
C VAL A 2 31.84 -9.28 18.38
N SER A 3 31.15 -8.33 17.75
CA SER A 3 29.77 -7.95 18.12
C SER A 3 28.83 -9.11 17.77
N ALA A 4 28.34 -9.79 18.80
CA ALA A 4 27.25 -10.75 18.70
C ALA A 4 26.01 -10.11 18.04
N GLU A 5 25.32 -10.91 17.24
CA GLU A 5 23.92 -10.73 16.82
C GLU A 5 23.62 -9.42 16.06
N ARG A 6 24.09 -9.36 14.82
CA ARG A 6 23.40 -8.62 13.77
C ARG A 6 22.47 -9.60 13.08
N GLU A 7 21.16 -9.42 13.22
CA GLU A 7 20.25 -10.05 12.27
C GLU A 7 20.67 -9.61 10.87
N PRO A 8 20.82 -10.55 9.92
CA PRO A 8 21.18 -10.18 8.58
C PRO A 8 20.17 -9.17 8.01
N LEU A 9 20.66 -8.11 7.36
CA LEU A 9 19.83 -7.05 6.74
C LEU A 9 18.83 -7.56 5.67
N HIS A 10 18.94 -8.83 5.28
CA HIS A 10 18.00 -9.51 4.38
C HIS A 10 16.85 -10.24 5.11
N LEU A 11 16.90 -10.35 6.45
CA LEU A 11 15.86 -10.99 7.27
C LEU A 11 14.98 -9.96 8.01
N SER A 12 15.50 -8.75 8.25
CA SER A 12 14.77 -7.61 8.82
C SER A 12 15.11 -6.36 8.01
N ASN A 13 14.12 -5.47 7.83
CA ASN A 13 14.32 -4.15 7.25
C ASN A 13 14.36 -3.02 8.30
N ALA A 14 14.64 -3.38 9.56
CA ALA A 14 14.95 -2.40 10.58
C ALA A 14 16.29 -1.70 10.26
N HIS A 15 16.26 -0.37 10.31
CA HIS A 15 17.37 0.55 10.14
C HIS A 15 18.20 0.61 11.43
N TRP A 16 19.07 -0.38 11.60
CA TRP A 16 19.98 -0.50 12.76
C TRP A 16 21.23 0.40 12.71
N HIS A 17 21.41 1.15 11.61
CA HIS A 17 22.73 1.71 11.30
C HIS A 17 23.00 3.08 11.92
N GLU A 18 22.00 3.83 12.36
CA GLU A 18 22.18 5.15 12.98
C GLU A 18 21.04 5.43 13.96
N ASP A 19 21.36 5.76 15.21
CA ASP A 19 20.39 6.23 16.21
C ASP A 19 19.85 7.59 15.77
N ARG A 20 18.89 7.59 14.83
CA ARG A 20 18.35 8.81 14.25
C ARG A 20 17.46 9.51 15.27
N ILE A 21 17.79 10.77 15.55
CA ILE A 21 17.09 11.59 16.53
C ILE A 21 16.69 12.90 15.86
N SER A 22 15.43 13.29 16.04
CA SER A 22 14.93 14.58 15.59
C SER A 22 15.61 15.73 16.32
N VAL A 23 15.91 16.82 15.62
CA VAL A 23 16.36 18.07 16.24
C VAL A 23 15.30 18.69 17.17
N ALA A 24 14.05 18.26 17.04
CA ALA A 24 12.93 18.67 17.89
C ALA A 24 12.68 17.71 19.08
N ALA A 25 13.61 16.79 19.35
CA ALA A 25 13.54 15.89 20.51
C ALA A 25 13.91 16.62 21.82
N ASP A 26 13.54 16.05 22.96
CA ASP A 26 13.98 16.56 24.27
C ASP A 26 15.40 16.05 24.58
N ALA A 27 16.40 16.87 24.22
CA ALA A 27 17.80 16.57 24.45
C ALA A 27 18.14 16.28 25.92
N SER A 28 17.43 16.93 26.88
CA SER A 28 17.72 16.76 28.30
C SER A 28 17.48 15.33 28.78
N LEU A 29 16.43 14.68 28.28
CA LEU A 29 16.11 13.29 28.58
C LEU A 29 17.05 12.31 27.87
N LEU A 30 17.46 12.63 26.65
CA LEU A 30 18.37 11.81 25.85
C LEU A 30 19.78 11.70 26.46
N HIS A 31 20.26 12.76 27.12
CA HIS A 31 21.56 12.75 27.81
C HIS A 31 21.58 11.88 29.08
N THR A 32 20.42 11.47 29.60
CA THR A 32 20.31 10.70 30.85
C THR A 32 20.21 9.19 30.64
N VAL A 33 20.20 8.74 29.39
CA VAL A 33 20.02 7.32 29.04
C VAL A 33 21.19 6.49 29.56
N LYS A 34 20.88 5.56 30.46
CA LYS A 34 21.81 4.58 31.01
C LYS A 34 21.31 3.18 30.69
N GLY A 35 21.91 2.51 29.72
CA GLY A 35 21.55 1.13 29.37
C GLY A 35 21.76 0.79 27.91
N SER A 36 21.78 -0.51 27.60
CA SER A 36 22.06 -1.08 26.27
C SER A 36 20.89 -1.89 25.70
N SER A 37 19.66 -1.65 26.17
CA SER A 37 18.47 -2.33 25.64
C SER A 37 18.04 -1.69 24.34
N ARG A 38 18.22 -2.40 23.24
CA ARG A 38 17.79 -1.98 21.90
C ARG A 38 16.28 -1.74 21.88
N TYR A 39 15.85 -0.73 21.13
CA TYR A 39 14.43 -0.47 20.86
C TYR A 39 14.20 -0.43 19.36
N VAL A 40 13.12 -1.06 18.89
CA VAL A 40 12.76 -1.13 17.48
C VAL A 40 11.32 -0.67 17.32
N ASP A 41 11.10 0.37 16.52
CA ASP A 41 9.78 0.71 16.02
C ASP A 41 9.45 -0.17 14.81
N ARG A 42 8.79 -1.30 15.06
CA ARG A 42 8.40 -2.27 14.02
C ARG A 42 7.36 -1.77 13.02
N GLN A 43 6.82 -0.57 13.22
CA GLN A 43 5.88 0.02 12.27
C GLN A 43 6.62 0.73 11.13
N PHE A 44 7.73 1.40 11.43
CA PHE A 44 8.49 2.21 10.46
C PHE A 44 9.93 1.72 10.25
N GLY A 45 10.35 0.69 10.99
CA GLY A 45 11.68 0.09 10.89
C GLY A 45 12.78 0.96 11.45
N ASN A 46 12.50 1.98 12.27
CA ASN A 46 13.57 2.71 12.93
C ASN A 46 14.01 1.93 14.18
N ALA A 47 15.31 1.87 14.42
CA ALA A 47 15.87 1.20 15.59
C ALA A 47 16.90 2.08 16.28
N TRP A 48 17.01 1.91 17.59
CA TRP A 48 17.97 2.61 18.44
C TRP A 48 18.73 1.61 19.30
N SER A 49 20.00 1.89 19.53
CA SER A 49 20.90 1.07 20.34
C SER A 49 20.56 1.08 21.85
N TRP A 50 19.61 1.93 22.24
CA TRP A 50 19.06 2.12 23.58
C TRP A 50 17.54 2.30 23.51
N THR A 51 16.87 2.21 24.66
CA THR A 51 15.43 2.41 24.75
C THR A 51 15.12 3.86 25.09
N PRO A 52 14.38 4.59 24.24
CA PRO A 52 14.11 5.98 24.55
C PRO A 52 13.28 6.17 25.82
N PRO A 53 13.65 7.13 26.68
CA PRO A 53 12.81 7.51 27.81
C PRO A 53 11.47 8.04 27.29
N PRO A 54 10.35 7.75 27.96
CA PRO A 54 9.08 8.41 27.70
C PRO A 54 9.25 9.93 27.75
N GLY A 55 8.71 10.65 26.76
CA GLY A 55 8.84 12.11 26.64
C GLY A 55 10.06 12.58 25.84
N SER A 56 11.05 11.72 25.61
CA SER A 56 12.26 12.07 24.83
C SER A 56 11.97 12.46 23.38
N ALA A 57 10.88 11.93 22.82
CA ALA A 57 10.38 12.21 21.48
C ALA A 57 11.44 12.08 20.39
N VAL A 58 12.00 10.89 20.17
CA VAL A 58 13.05 10.68 19.14
C VAL A 58 12.61 11.02 17.71
N TYR A 59 11.32 10.99 17.39
CA TYR A 59 10.72 11.51 16.15
C TYR A 59 10.34 13.01 16.21
N GLY A 60 10.69 13.69 17.30
CA GLY A 60 10.43 15.08 17.59
C GLY A 60 9.13 15.30 18.35
N LEU A 61 9.16 16.23 19.31
CA LEU A 61 8.00 16.66 20.06
C LEU A 61 6.91 17.16 19.12
N SER A 62 5.69 16.62 19.21
CA SER A 62 4.57 17.02 18.34
C SER A 62 4.33 18.53 18.29
N ALA A 63 4.58 19.24 19.40
CA ALA A 63 4.45 20.69 19.51
C ALA A 63 5.62 21.49 18.87
N SER A 64 6.78 20.85 18.66
CA SER A 64 8.02 21.51 18.22
C SER A 64 8.46 21.13 16.81
N VAL A 65 7.86 20.09 16.20
CA VAL A 65 8.15 19.75 14.80
C VAL A 65 7.71 20.91 13.88
N PRO A 66 8.58 21.37 12.96
CA PRO A 66 8.26 22.47 12.07
C PRO A 66 7.02 22.21 11.22
N ARG A 67 6.28 23.29 10.95
CA ARG A 67 5.14 23.28 10.03
C ARG A 67 5.62 23.28 8.59
N GLY A 68 5.01 22.44 7.75
CA GLY A 68 5.23 22.46 6.31
C GLY A 68 4.47 23.59 5.61
N PRO A 69 4.72 23.82 4.31
CA PRO A 69 4.08 24.91 3.55
C PRO A 69 2.55 24.85 3.51
N MET A 70 1.95 23.66 3.59
CA MET A 70 0.50 23.45 3.59
C MET A 70 -0.12 23.37 5.00
N ASP A 71 0.70 23.48 6.04
CA ASP A 71 0.23 23.40 7.43
C ASP A 71 -0.13 24.81 7.94
N ASN A 72 -1.43 25.09 7.94
CA ASN A 72 -1.99 26.35 8.43
C ASN A 72 -2.16 26.39 9.97
N GLY A 73 -1.64 25.39 10.70
CA GLY A 73 -1.80 25.26 12.15
C GLY A 73 -3.06 24.53 12.59
N GLY A 74 -3.85 23.97 11.67
CA GLY A 74 -5.00 23.11 11.94
C GLY A 74 -4.63 21.71 12.46
N PRO A 75 -5.57 20.75 12.41
CA PRO A 75 -5.29 19.35 12.74
C PRO A 75 -4.15 18.77 11.88
N ALA A 76 -3.39 17.84 12.43
CA ALA A 76 -2.31 17.19 11.71
C ALA A 76 -2.08 15.77 12.22
N LEU A 77 -1.64 14.92 11.31
CA LEU A 77 -1.15 13.59 11.64
C LEU A 77 0.35 13.63 11.92
N ARG A 78 0.86 12.55 12.52
CA ARG A 78 2.27 12.33 12.83
C ARG A 78 2.76 11.09 12.11
N VAL A 79 3.96 11.23 11.56
CA VAL A 79 4.79 10.15 11.04
C VAL A 79 6.22 10.43 11.52
N PRO A 80 7.15 9.46 11.48
CA PRO A 80 8.54 9.69 11.84
C PRO A 80 9.08 11.03 11.33
N TYR A 81 9.55 11.86 12.26
CA TYR A 81 10.22 13.14 12.01
C TYR A 81 9.38 14.24 11.34
N ARG A 82 8.08 14.02 11.04
CA ARG A 82 7.27 14.97 10.26
C ARG A 82 5.83 15.07 10.72
N ARG A 83 5.28 16.26 10.56
CA ARG A 83 3.86 16.57 10.79
C ARG A 83 3.18 16.64 9.43
N ILE A 84 2.04 15.97 9.30
CA ILE A 84 1.27 15.90 8.05
C ILE A 84 0.01 16.75 8.21
N PRO A 85 -0.15 17.85 7.46
CA PRO A 85 -1.33 18.69 7.57
C PRO A 85 -2.58 17.91 7.15
N VAL A 86 -3.67 18.13 7.88
CA VAL A 86 -5.02 17.68 7.53
C VAL A 86 -5.79 18.87 7.00
N ILE A 87 -6.16 18.84 5.72
CA ILE A 87 -6.95 19.87 5.06
C ILE A 87 -8.38 19.40 4.84
N ASP A 88 -9.34 20.30 5.01
CA ASP A 88 -10.75 20.03 4.75
C ASP A 88 -11.13 20.57 3.38
N VAL A 89 -11.81 19.75 2.59
CA VAL A 89 -12.42 20.15 1.32
C VAL A 89 -13.92 19.89 1.39
N ASN A 90 -14.72 20.79 0.81
CA ASN A 90 -16.17 20.82 0.98
C ASN A 90 -16.93 20.48 -0.32
N SER A 91 -16.23 20.32 -1.42
CA SER A 91 -16.79 19.94 -2.72
C SER A 91 -15.90 18.96 -3.47
N LEU A 92 -16.50 18.23 -4.42
CA LEU A 92 -15.78 17.35 -5.33
C LEU A 92 -14.81 18.16 -6.20
N GLU A 93 -15.20 19.36 -6.62
CA GLU A 93 -14.41 20.28 -7.43
C GLU A 93 -13.14 20.72 -6.70
N GLU A 94 -13.24 21.08 -5.42
CA GLU A 94 -12.08 21.39 -4.57
C GLU A 94 -11.13 20.20 -4.45
N ALA A 95 -11.66 19.00 -4.23
CA ALA A 95 -10.85 17.79 -4.12
C ALA A 95 -10.11 17.48 -5.44
N LEU A 96 -10.80 17.59 -6.58
CA LEU A 96 -10.20 17.37 -7.90
C LEU A 96 -9.15 18.43 -8.25
N ALA A 97 -9.33 19.68 -7.79
CA ALA A 97 -8.38 20.76 -8.03
C ALA A 97 -7.00 20.50 -7.40
N LEU A 98 -6.92 19.67 -6.36
CA LEU A 98 -5.65 19.28 -5.73
C LEU A 98 -4.71 18.54 -6.71
N ASN A 99 -5.26 17.86 -7.72
CA ASN A 99 -4.45 17.13 -8.69
C ASN A 99 -3.56 18.07 -9.53
N ALA A 100 -4.04 19.28 -9.82
CA ALA A 100 -3.30 20.26 -10.62
C ALA A 100 -2.11 20.88 -9.88
N GLY A 101 -2.09 20.81 -8.54
CA GLY A 101 -1.03 21.37 -7.70
C GLY A 101 0.04 20.36 -7.28
N ASN A 102 -0.09 19.08 -7.64
CA ASN A 102 0.68 17.99 -7.04
C ASN A 102 1.92 17.55 -7.83
N THR A 103 2.70 18.50 -8.35
CA THR A 103 3.97 18.20 -9.02
C THR A 103 5.15 18.49 -8.11
N SER A 104 5.86 17.43 -7.72
CA SER A 104 7.15 17.59 -7.06
C SER A 104 8.12 18.36 -7.98
N LYS A 105 8.97 19.20 -7.37
CA LYS A 105 10.08 19.86 -8.08
C LYS A 105 11.23 18.89 -8.37
N ASP A 106 11.25 17.74 -7.70
CA ASP A 106 12.22 16.67 -7.95
C ASP A 106 11.67 15.72 -9.01
N PRO A 107 12.33 15.56 -10.18
CA PRO A 107 11.87 14.69 -11.26
C PRO A 107 11.86 13.19 -10.88
N HIS A 108 12.48 12.80 -9.77
CA HIS A 108 12.49 11.43 -9.28
C HIS A 108 11.39 11.13 -8.26
N VAL A 109 10.58 12.14 -7.90
CA VAL A 109 9.45 12.00 -6.99
C VAL A 109 8.15 12.17 -7.76
N THR A 110 7.26 11.20 -7.60
CA THR A 110 5.94 11.18 -8.22
C THR A 110 4.88 11.31 -7.14
N GLY A 111 3.96 12.27 -7.34
CA GLY A 111 2.78 12.43 -6.51
C GLY A 111 1.78 11.32 -6.79
N MET A 112 1.38 10.62 -5.74
CA MET A 112 0.44 9.51 -5.79
C MET A 112 -0.70 9.71 -4.79
N TRP A 113 -1.83 9.07 -5.07
CA TRP A 113 -3.04 9.18 -4.26
C TRP A 113 -3.47 7.84 -3.69
N ARG A 114 -4.07 7.89 -2.50
CA ARG A 114 -4.78 6.77 -1.89
C ARG A 114 -6.02 7.27 -1.16
N GLY A 115 -7.19 6.75 -1.53
CA GLY A 115 -8.43 7.02 -0.81
C GLY A 115 -8.76 5.94 0.20
N GLN A 116 -9.36 6.34 1.31
CA GLN A 116 -9.95 5.44 2.29
C GLN A 116 -11.33 5.95 2.71
N PRO A 117 -12.31 5.06 2.92
CA PRO A 117 -13.63 5.47 3.37
C PRO A 117 -13.58 6.14 4.73
N ARG A 118 -12.55 5.89 5.53
CA ARG A 118 -12.34 6.48 6.85
C ARG A 118 -10.84 6.62 7.12
N HIS A 119 -10.45 7.60 7.92
CA HIS A 119 -9.13 7.62 8.54
C HIS A 119 -9.01 6.55 9.64
N TYR A 120 -8.04 5.64 9.48
CA TYR A 120 -7.73 4.63 10.49
C TYR A 120 -6.43 5.01 11.21
N PRO A 121 -6.47 5.29 12.52
CA PRO A 121 -5.26 5.54 13.29
C PRO A 121 -4.48 4.22 13.48
N LEU A 122 -3.15 4.31 13.48
CA LEU A 122 -2.29 3.20 13.83
C LEU A 122 -2.43 2.90 15.33
N ALA A 123 -2.80 1.66 15.64
CA ALA A 123 -2.85 1.20 17.03
C ALA A 123 -1.43 1.08 17.58
N ARG A 124 -1.05 2.03 18.44
CA ARG A 124 0.25 2.05 19.13
C ARG A 124 0.04 2.32 20.62
N ASP A 125 0.84 1.65 21.45
CA ASP A 125 0.86 1.88 22.89
C ASP A 125 1.18 3.35 23.22
N PRO A 126 0.43 4.00 24.13
CA PRO A 126 0.65 5.40 24.48
C PRO A 126 2.05 5.69 25.04
N LEU A 127 2.68 4.73 25.71
CA LEU A 127 4.05 4.90 26.21
C LEU A 127 5.05 4.96 25.06
N ASP A 128 4.86 4.14 24.02
CA ASP A 128 5.67 4.21 22.81
C ASP A 128 5.42 5.52 22.06
N LYS A 129 4.18 6.02 22.00
CA LYS A 129 3.90 7.35 21.46
C LYS A 129 4.59 8.46 22.24
N LEU A 130 4.64 8.39 23.57
CA LEU A 130 5.43 9.30 24.41
C LEU A 130 6.93 9.22 24.12
N ARG A 131 7.49 8.02 23.93
CA ARG A 131 8.90 7.85 23.56
C ARG A 131 9.23 8.44 22.20
N LEU A 132 8.35 8.23 21.22
CA LEU A 132 8.58 8.57 19.83
C LEU A 132 8.22 10.02 19.52
N TYR A 133 7.05 10.50 19.97
CA TYR A 133 6.50 11.81 19.61
C TYR A 133 6.37 12.78 20.79
N GLY A 134 6.57 12.31 22.03
CA GLY A 134 6.35 13.11 23.24
C GLY A 134 4.88 13.47 23.48
N ASP A 135 3.97 12.76 22.83
CA ASP A 135 2.53 13.00 22.87
C ASP A 135 1.82 11.64 22.84
N PRO A 136 1.11 11.24 23.91
CA PRO A 136 0.43 9.95 23.98
C PRO A 136 -0.77 9.87 23.01
N GLU A 137 -1.26 11.02 22.56
CA GLU A 137 -2.41 11.13 21.65
C GLU A 137 -1.96 11.40 20.19
N ALA A 138 -0.66 11.27 19.90
CA ALA A 138 -0.15 11.41 18.54
C ALA A 138 -0.93 10.53 17.55
N ASP A 139 -1.49 11.16 16.53
CA ASP A 139 -2.34 10.50 15.54
C ASP A 139 -1.52 10.06 14.32
N GLU A 140 -1.31 8.76 14.18
CA GLU A 140 -0.51 8.16 13.11
C GLU A 140 -1.44 7.52 12.07
N PRO A 141 -1.30 7.77 10.76
CA PRO A 141 -2.13 7.09 9.77
C PRO A 141 -1.72 5.62 9.63
N SER A 142 -2.72 4.73 9.59
CA SER A 142 -2.54 3.31 9.29
C SER A 142 -2.64 3.07 7.78
N LEU A 143 -1.47 2.93 7.15
CA LEU A 143 -1.29 2.46 5.77
C LEU A 143 -0.64 1.07 5.77
N LEU A 144 -1.16 0.17 6.60
CA LEU A 144 -0.72 -1.22 6.63
C LEU A 144 -1.16 -1.96 5.35
N PRO A 145 -0.32 -2.81 4.74
CA PRO A 145 -0.73 -3.68 3.65
C PRO A 145 -1.65 -4.80 4.15
N SER A 146 -2.35 -5.46 3.23
CA SER A 146 -3.33 -6.49 3.58
C SER A 146 -2.71 -7.67 4.34
N ALA A 147 -1.50 -8.10 3.99
CA ALA A 147 -0.82 -9.17 4.70
C ALA A 147 -0.53 -8.81 6.17
N ALA A 148 -0.04 -7.60 6.44
CA ALA A 148 0.22 -7.14 7.80
C ALA A 148 -1.06 -7.03 8.63
N ARG A 149 -2.16 -6.49 8.06
CA ARG A 149 -3.45 -6.38 8.75
C ARG A 149 -4.05 -7.72 9.16
N HIS A 150 -3.83 -8.75 8.36
CA HIS A 150 -4.36 -10.10 8.60
C HIS A 150 -3.33 -11.05 9.22
N SER A 151 -2.15 -10.54 9.61
CA SER A 151 -1.05 -11.35 10.14
C SER A 151 -0.69 -12.54 9.25
N VAL A 152 -0.72 -12.33 7.93
CA VAL A 152 -0.36 -13.35 6.92
C VAL A 152 1.10 -13.17 6.55
N TYR A 153 1.88 -14.26 6.62
CA TYR A 153 3.24 -14.27 6.10
C TYR A 153 3.22 -14.62 4.61
N PHE A 154 3.50 -13.63 3.75
CA PHE A 154 3.37 -13.78 2.29
C PHE A 154 4.15 -14.98 1.71
N PRO A 155 5.36 -15.33 2.17
CA PRO A 155 6.06 -16.51 1.67
C PRO A 155 5.28 -17.82 1.79
N ASP A 156 4.36 -17.95 2.75
CA ASP A 156 3.52 -19.14 2.92
C ASP A 156 2.55 -19.34 1.76
N LEU A 157 2.13 -18.26 1.08
CA LEU A 157 1.24 -18.31 -0.08
C LEU A 157 1.95 -18.13 -1.43
N ALA A 158 3.19 -17.62 -1.42
CA ALA A 158 3.91 -17.22 -2.62
C ALA A 158 4.11 -18.37 -3.61
N GLN A 159 4.44 -19.57 -3.13
CA GLN A 159 4.67 -20.73 -4.00
C GLN A 159 3.40 -21.17 -4.72
N ALA A 160 2.30 -21.32 -3.97
CA ALA A 160 1.00 -21.71 -4.54
C ALA A 160 0.47 -20.65 -5.51
N TRP A 161 0.67 -19.37 -5.18
CA TRP A 161 0.33 -18.25 -6.05
C TRP A 161 1.12 -18.28 -7.36
N CYS A 162 2.44 -18.43 -7.31
CA CYS A 162 3.26 -18.54 -8.52
C CYS A 162 2.85 -19.74 -9.38
N GLY A 163 2.55 -20.90 -8.78
CA GLY A 163 2.05 -22.05 -9.52
C GLY A 163 0.73 -21.77 -10.27
N LEU A 164 -0.17 -20.96 -9.70
CA LEU A 164 -1.37 -20.51 -10.41
C LEU A 164 -1.06 -19.54 -11.56
N LEU A 165 -0.10 -18.64 -11.37
CA LEU A 165 0.34 -17.73 -12.42
C LEU A 165 0.97 -18.48 -13.60
N ASP A 166 1.72 -19.55 -13.32
CA ASP A 166 2.30 -20.41 -14.36
C ASP A 166 1.20 -21.10 -15.18
N LEU A 167 0.14 -21.59 -14.51
CA LEU A 167 -1.04 -22.14 -15.19
C LEU A 167 -1.76 -21.10 -16.04
N TYR A 168 -1.92 -19.88 -15.52
CA TYR A 168 -2.51 -18.77 -16.27
C TYR A 168 -1.71 -18.45 -17.53
N ILE A 169 -0.37 -18.40 -17.42
CA ILE A 169 0.54 -18.14 -18.53
C ILE A 169 0.38 -19.20 -19.62
N GLU A 170 0.38 -20.49 -19.28
CA GLU A 170 0.18 -21.56 -20.26
C GLU A 170 -1.22 -21.50 -20.91
N GLU A 171 -2.28 -21.33 -20.12
CA GLU A 171 -3.65 -21.20 -20.65
C GLU A 171 -3.77 -19.99 -21.59
N ARG A 172 -3.08 -18.89 -21.28
CA ARG A 172 -3.06 -17.70 -22.11
C ARG A 172 -2.33 -17.92 -23.44
N ILE A 173 -1.20 -18.63 -23.42
CA ILE A 173 -0.48 -19.03 -24.64
C ILE A 173 -1.37 -19.91 -25.51
N GLU A 174 -2.05 -20.91 -24.93
CA GLU A 174 -2.96 -21.80 -25.64
C GLU A 174 -4.16 -21.05 -26.23
N THR A 175 -4.72 -20.10 -25.49
CA THR A 175 -5.85 -19.26 -25.94
C THR A 175 -5.45 -18.37 -27.12
N LEU A 176 -4.25 -17.78 -27.09
CA LEU A 176 -3.75 -16.90 -28.14
C LEU A 176 -3.21 -17.66 -29.36
N GLY A 177 -2.72 -18.89 -29.17
CA GLY A 177 -2.07 -19.71 -30.19
C GLY A 177 -2.86 -19.84 -31.50
N PRO A 178 -4.15 -20.21 -31.48
CA PRO A 178 -4.98 -20.32 -32.69
C PRO A 178 -5.17 -19.01 -33.46
N ALA A 179 -5.02 -17.85 -32.79
CA ALA A 179 -5.21 -16.54 -33.40
C ALA A 179 -3.93 -15.95 -34.02
N VAL A 180 -2.77 -16.62 -33.85
CA VAL A 180 -1.47 -16.14 -34.31
C VAL A 180 -0.76 -17.14 -35.22
N SER A 181 0.24 -16.68 -35.97
CA SER A 181 1.04 -17.54 -36.83
C SER A 181 1.92 -18.51 -36.01
N PRO A 182 2.30 -19.69 -36.54
CA PRO A 182 3.18 -20.62 -35.83
C PRO A 182 4.52 -20.01 -35.35
N PRO A 183 5.20 -19.14 -36.14
CA PRO A 183 6.39 -18.44 -35.64
C PRO A 183 6.12 -17.53 -34.44
N ARG A 184 4.99 -16.79 -34.44
CA ARG A 184 4.61 -15.92 -33.31
C ARG A 184 4.21 -16.74 -32.09
N HIS A 185 3.53 -17.86 -32.27
CA HIS A 185 3.21 -18.77 -31.16
C HIS A 185 4.49 -19.33 -30.50
N ALA A 186 5.49 -19.71 -31.28
CA ALA A 186 6.80 -20.12 -30.75
C ALA A 186 7.53 -18.97 -30.04
N GLU A 187 7.37 -17.74 -30.52
CA GLU A 187 7.91 -16.55 -29.85
C GLU A 187 7.22 -16.27 -28.51
N LEU A 188 5.89 -16.39 -28.43
CA LEU A 188 5.14 -16.26 -27.18
C LEU A 188 5.65 -17.23 -26.10
N ARG A 189 5.91 -18.49 -26.47
CA ARG A 189 6.49 -19.48 -25.54
C ARG A 189 7.89 -19.07 -25.04
N ARG A 190 8.76 -18.59 -25.94
CA ARG A 190 10.08 -18.07 -25.54
C ARG A 190 10.00 -16.81 -24.68
N GLU A 191 9.04 -15.92 -24.95
CA GLU A 191 8.77 -14.75 -24.11
C GLU A 191 8.34 -15.18 -22.71
N ALA A 192 7.42 -16.14 -22.61
CA ALA A 192 6.95 -16.68 -21.34
C ALA A 192 8.08 -17.34 -20.54
N GLU A 193 8.88 -18.20 -21.17
CA GLU A 193 10.04 -18.84 -20.53
C GLU A 193 11.03 -17.80 -19.98
N ARG A 194 11.35 -16.76 -20.75
CA ARG A 194 12.22 -15.67 -20.26
C ARG A 194 11.60 -14.90 -19.11
N PHE A 195 10.30 -14.63 -19.19
CA PHE A 195 9.58 -13.88 -18.16
C PHE A 195 9.53 -14.65 -16.84
N VAL A 196 9.09 -15.91 -16.84
CA VAL A 196 9.00 -16.77 -15.65
C VAL A 196 10.35 -16.91 -14.93
N ASN A 197 11.45 -16.90 -15.68
CA ASN A 197 12.81 -16.95 -15.13
C ASN A 197 13.40 -15.57 -14.75
N SER A 198 12.61 -14.49 -14.80
CA SER A 198 13.07 -13.12 -14.51
C SER A 198 12.64 -12.63 -13.13
N TYR A 199 13.35 -11.61 -12.61
CA TYR A 199 12.91 -10.89 -11.41
C TYR A 199 11.54 -10.21 -11.61
N ASN A 200 11.24 -9.76 -12.83
CA ASN A 200 9.97 -9.10 -13.14
C ASN A 200 8.76 -10.02 -12.90
N TYR A 201 8.88 -11.33 -13.12
CA TYR A 201 7.81 -12.27 -12.80
C TYR A 201 7.50 -12.30 -11.30
N ARG A 202 8.51 -12.28 -10.43
CA ARG A 202 8.31 -12.23 -8.98
C ARG A 202 7.67 -10.92 -8.54
N THR A 203 8.10 -9.81 -9.13
CA THR A 203 7.49 -8.50 -8.88
C THR A 203 6.05 -8.45 -9.36
N TRP A 204 5.76 -9.01 -10.53
CA TRP A 204 4.42 -9.09 -11.10
C TRP A 204 3.50 -9.98 -10.26
N ALA A 205 4.03 -11.08 -9.71
CA ALA A 205 3.29 -11.92 -8.77
C ALA A 205 2.87 -11.15 -7.50
N LEU A 206 3.75 -10.30 -6.96
CA LEU A 206 3.43 -9.45 -5.80
C LEU A 206 2.38 -8.39 -6.15
N ALA A 207 2.54 -7.72 -7.29
CA ALA A 207 1.61 -6.68 -7.76
C ALA A 207 0.21 -7.25 -8.03
N THR A 208 0.11 -8.32 -8.81
CA THR A 208 -1.17 -8.96 -9.12
C THR A 208 -1.87 -9.54 -7.89
N ALA A 209 -1.13 -10.06 -6.91
CA ALA A 209 -1.73 -10.46 -5.64
C ALA A 209 -2.45 -9.28 -4.98
N GLN A 210 -1.80 -8.12 -4.92
CA GLN A 210 -2.38 -6.91 -4.34
C GLN A 210 -3.59 -6.40 -5.13
N HIS A 211 -3.47 -6.28 -6.45
CA HIS A 211 -4.54 -5.76 -7.33
C HIS A 211 -5.83 -6.60 -7.27
N TYR A 212 -5.67 -7.92 -7.05
CA TYR A 212 -6.79 -8.86 -7.07
C TYR A 212 -7.29 -9.29 -5.68
N GLY A 213 -6.70 -8.77 -4.61
CA GLY A 213 -7.20 -8.92 -3.24
C GLY A 213 -6.59 -10.05 -2.42
N LEU A 214 -5.52 -10.67 -2.91
CA LEU A 214 -4.71 -11.54 -2.08
C LEU A 214 -3.95 -10.72 -1.03
N PRO A 215 -3.65 -11.31 0.14
CA PRO A 215 -2.71 -10.73 1.08
C PRO A 215 -1.40 -10.39 0.36
N SER A 216 -0.94 -9.15 0.48
CA SER A 216 0.30 -8.67 -0.13
C SER A 216 1.10 -7.83 0.86
N VAL A 217 2.39 -7.64 0.56
CA VAL A 217 3.34 -6.79 1.32
C VAL A 217 3.43 -5.36 0.77
N GLY A 218 2.53 -4.98 -0.13
CA GLY A 218 2.52 -3.64 -0.71
C GLY A 218 1.13 -3.03 -0.67
N LEU A 219 1.04 -1.84 -1.25
CA LEU A 219 -0.21 -1.10 -1.39
C LEU A 219 -0.40 -0.68 -2.82
N ASP A 220 -1.66 -0.69 -3.26
CA ASP A 220 -2.02 0.04 -4.46
C ASP A 220 -2.12 1.52 -4.16
N LEU A 221 -1.37 2.28 -4.96
CA LEU A 221 -1.49 3.72 -5.12
C LEU A 221 -1.99 4.02 -6.53
N THR A 222 -2.57 5.19 -6.74
CA THR A 222 -3.05 5.61 -8.07
C THR A 222 -2.53 7.00 -8.39
N SER A 223 -2.16 7.21 -9.65
CA SER A 223 -1.86 8.55 -10.17
C SER A 223 -3.12 9.34 -10.51
N ASP A 224 -4.29 8.69 -10.57
CA ASP A 224 -5.57 9.33 -10.88
C ASP A 224 -6.37 9.59 -9.59
N ILE A 225 -6.45 10.87 -9.19
CA ILE A 225 -7.21 11.29 -8.02
C ILE A 225 -8.68 10.85 -8.06
N ARG A 226 -9.28 10.65 -9.26
CA ARG A 226 -10.67 10.20 -9.40
C ARG A 226 -10.84 8.78 -8.89
N ILE A 227 -9.85 7.92 -9.11
CA ILE A 227 -9.81 6.56 -8.58
C ILE A 227 -9.68 6.61 -7.05
N ALA A 228 -8.78 7.43 -6.51
CA ALA A 228 -8.64 7.60 -5.07
C ALA A 228 -9.93 8.13 -4.43
N LEU A 229 -10.58 9.14 -5.02
CA LEU A 229 -11.88 9.64 -4.61
C LEU A 229 -12.96 8.55 -4.64
N TYR A 230 -12.98 7.71 -5.68
CA TYR A 230 -13.90 6.58 -5.70
C TYR A 230 -13.70 5.66 -4.49
N PHE A 231 -12.45 5.29 -4.15
CA PHE A 231 -12.18 4.46 -2.96
C PHE A 231 -12.49 5.17 -1.64
N ALA A 232 -12.31 6.49 -1.55
CA ALA A 232 -12.69 7.26 -0.37
C ALA A 232 -14.20 7.38 -0.21
N LEU A 233 -14.95 7.48 -1.30
CA LEU A 233 -16.39 7.72 -1.25
C LEU A 233 -17.23 6.43 -1.16
N HIS A 234 -16.60 5.26 -1.10
CA HIS A 234 -17.29 3.97 -1.05
C HIS A 234 -16.71 3.03 0.01
N ARG A 235 -17.61 2.30 0.67
CA ARG A 235 -17.30 1.13 1.49
C ARG A 235 -17.38 -0.12 0.63
N PHE A 236 -16.45 -1.04 0.87
CA PHE A 236 -16.37 -2.32 0.19
C PHE A 236 -16.59 -3.42 1.21
N HIS A 237 -17.54 -4.31 0.93
CA HIS A 237 -17.78 -5.50 1.74
C HIS A 237 -17.68 -6.72 0.83
N THR A 238 -16.74 -7.60 1.15
CA THR A 238 -16.51 -8.85 0.42
C THR A 238 -17.09 -10.00 1.22
N ASP A 239 -17.94 -10.79 0.59
CA ASP A 239 -18.38 -12.07 1.11
C ASP A 239 -17.16 -13.01 1.20
N PRO A 240 -16.78 -13.48 2.40
CA PRO A 240 -15.58 -14.30 2.58
C PRO A 240 -15.68 -15.70 1.96
N GLU A 241 -16.89 -16.20 1.69
CA GLU A 241 -17.09 -17.50 1.06
C GLU A 241 -17.07 -17.40 -0.46
N THR A 242 -17.71 -16.37 -1.01
CA THR A 242 -17.90 -16.24 -2.46
C THR A 242 -16.94 -15.26 -3.13
N GLY A 243 -16.26 -14.40 -2.38
CA GLY A 243 -15.45 -13.29 -2.91
C GLY A 243 -16.29 -12.18 -3.54
N VAL A 244 -17.63 -12.29 -3.55
CA VAL A 244 -18.50 -11.27 -4.14
C VAL A 244 -18.41 -9.99 -3.32
N MET A 245 -18.10 -8.90 -4.00
CA MET A 245 -17.96 -7.58 -3.41
C MET A 245 -19.24 -6.78 -3.62
N SER A 246 -19.78 -6.27 -2.53
CA SER A 246 -20.79 -5.21 -2.54
C SER A 246 -20.13 -3.86 -2.28
N VAL A 247 -20.63 -2.84 -2.99
CA VAL A 247 -20.13 -1.47 -2.90
C VAL A 247 -21.25 -0.58 -2.39
N GLN A 248 -20.99 0.13 -1.30
CA GLN A 248 -21.93 1.07 -0.70
C GLN A 248 -21.31 2.45 -0.62
N ARG A 249 -22.11 3.51 -0.62
CA ARG A 249 -21.60 4.86 -0.39
C ARG A 249 -21.11 5.01 1.05
N ALA A 250 -20.00 5.73 1.22
CA ALA A 250 -19.60 6.21 2.53
C ALA A 250 -20.70 7.13 3.10
N THR A 251 -20.99 6.99 4.40
CA THR A 251 -21.97 7.80 5.13
C THR A 251 -21.27 8.94 5.86
N GLU A 252 -22.05 9.91 6.36
CA GLU A 252 -21.51 11.07 7.07
C GLU A 252 -20.60 10.70 8.25
N ASP A 253 -20.90 9.58 8.93
CA ASP A 253 -20.11 9.07 10.06
C ASP A 253 -18.73 8.48 9.67
N ASP A 254 -18.43 8.32 8.39
CA ASP A 254 -17.18 7.68 7.98
C ASP A 254 -15.94 8.58 8.06
N ASP A 255 -16.10 9.89 7.92
CA ASP A 255 -15.03 10.88 7.74
C ASP A 255 -13.96 10.42 6.71
N PRO A 256 -14.33 10.31 5.41
CA PRO A 256 -13.42 9.85 4.36
C PRO A 256 -12.20 10.73 4.18
N VAL A 257 -11.11 10.09 3.76
CA VAL A 257 -9.81 10.73 3.63
C VAL A 257 -9.13 10.36 2.32
N LEU A 258 -8.49 11.34 1.68
CA LEU A 258 -7.45 11.12 0.67
C LEU A 258 -6.08 11.38 1.29
N TYR A 259 -5.14 10.49 1.03
CA TYR A 259 -3.73 10.74 1.28
C TYR A 259 -3.04 11.10 -0.03
N GLY A 260 -2.32 12.21 -0.02
CA GLY A 260 -1.30 12.52 -1.01
C GLY A 260 0.04 11.97 -0.54
N LEU A 261 0.72 11.23 -1.41
CA LEU A 261 2.01 10.60 -1.15
C LEU A 261 3.07 11.07 -2.15
N ASP A 262 4.25 11.39 -1.66
CA ASP A 262 5.45 11.68 -2.46
C ASP A 262 6.31 10.43 -2.50
N VAL A 263 6.30 9.73 -3.64
CA VAL A 263 6.94 8.43 -3.77
C VAL A 263 8.09 8.51 -4.78
N PHE A 264 9.22 7.87 -4.48
CA PHE A 264 10.28 7.78 -5.48
C PHE A 264 9.87 6.88 -6.62
N ALA A 265 10.16 7.28 -7.86
CA ALA A 265 9.74 6.55 -9.05
C ALA A 265 10.18 5.07 -9.06
N HIS A 266 11.31 4.72 -8.42
CA HIS A 266 11.79 3.34 -8.34
C HIS A 266 11.07 2.46 -7.31
N ASP A 267 10.34 3.06 -6.36
CA ASP A 267 9.53 2.31 -5.40
C ASP A 267 8.14 1.95 -5.98
N LEU A 268 7.81 2.50 -7.14
CA LEU A 268 6.53 2.35 -7.82
C LEU A 268 6.66 1.37 -8.98
N ILE A 269 5.84 0.32 -8.94
CA ILE A 269 5.85 -0.73 -9.94
C ILE A 269 4.56 -0.65 -10.75
N GLU A 270 4.72 -0.58 -12.07
CA GLU A 270 3.60 -0.64 -13.03
C GLU A 270 3.67 -1.94 -13.82
N ASP A 271 2.53 -2.61 -13.98
CA ASP A 271 2.42 -3.84 -14.76
C ASP A 271 2.99 -3.70 -16.18
N GLN A 272 2.74 -2.57 -16.84
CA GLN A 272 3.22 -2.28 -18.20
C GLN A 272 4.75 -2.25 -18.32
N ASN A 273 5.47 -2.01 -17.23
CA ASN A 273 6.92 -1.93 -17.20
C ASN A 273 7.57 -3.27 -16.86
N ILE A 274 6.82 -4.22 -16.29
CA ILE A 274 7.37 -5.49 -15.80
C ILE A 274 6.86 -6.71 -16.55
N ALA A 275 5.63 -6.70 -17.07
CA ALA A 275 5.01 -7.85 -17.70
C ALA A 275 4.94 -7.70 -19.23
N PRO A 276 5.04 -8.81 -19.99
CA PRO A 276 4.77 -8.81 -21.42
C PRO A 276 3.37 -8.24 -21.75
N PRO A 277 3.20 -7.53 -22.88
CA PRO A 277 1.91 -6.89 -23.23
C PRO A 277 0.70 -7.84 -23.23
N TRP A 278 0.90 -9.12 -23.54
CA TRP A 278 -0.16 -10.13 -23.59
C TRP A 278 -0.56 -10.69 -22.21
N LEU A 279 0.15 -10.30 -21.15
CA LEU A 279 -0.11 -10.63 -19.74
C LEU A 279 -0.62 -9.44 -18.92
N LEU A 280 -0.77 -8.24 -19.52
CA LEU A 280 -1.22 -7.07 -18.78
C LEU A 280 -2.65 -7.26 -18.26
N CYS A 281 -2.84 -6.96 -16.98
CA CYS A 281 -4.10 -7.13 -16.28
C CYS A 281 -5.02 -5.92 -16.45
N ALA A 282 -6.31 -6.14 -16.68
CA ALA A 282 -7.26 -5.06 -16.97
C ALA A 282 -7.55 -4.18 -15.75
N ARG A 283 -7.65 -4.78 -14.55
CA ARG A 283 -7.97 -4.05 -13.31
C ARG A 283 -6.94 -2.98 -12.93
N PRO A 284 -5.62 -3.28 -12.83
CA PRO A 284 -4.65 -2.24 -12.49
C PRO A 284 -4.59 -1.12 -13.54
N GLN A 285 -4.78 -1.42 -14.83
CA GLN A 285 -4.91 -0.39 -15.87
C GLN A 285 -6.12 0.52 -15.63
N ALA A 286 -7.28 -0.07 -15.35
CA ALA A 286 -8.52 0.66 -15.10
C ALA A 286 -8.44 1.57 -13.87
N GLN A 287 -7.61 1.20 -12.89
CA GLN A 287 -7.38 1.97 -11.67
C GLN A 287 -6.16 2.90 -11.75
N SER A 288 -5.44 2.94 -12.87
CA SER A 288 -4.12 3.59 -12.96
C SER A 288 -3.24 3.22 -11.76
N ALA A 289 -3.25 1.94 -11.40
CA ALA A 289 -2.70 1.44 -10.15
C ALA A 289 -1.20 1.15 -10.27
N PHE A 290 -0.49 1.49 -9.21
CA PHE A 290 0.93 1.22 -9.01
C PHE A 290 1.06 0.37 -7.76
N PHE A 291 1.82 -0.72 -7.86
CA PHE A 291 2.18 -1.51 -6.70
C PHE A 291 3.34 -0.83 -5.96
N PHE A 292 3.07 -0.35 -4.75
CA PHE A 292 4.04 0.31 -3.89
C PHE A 292 4.63 -0.69 -2.89
N ALA A 293 5.83 -1.18 -3.18
CA ALA A 293 6.45 -2.33 -2.52
C ALA A 293 7.28 -1.96 -1.27
N THR A 294 6.70 -1.27 -0.29
CA THR A 294 7.47 -0.72 0.85
C THR A 294 7.25 -1.39 2.20
N ALA A 295 6.28 -2.30 2.33
CA ALA A 295 5.81 -2.77 3.63
C ALA A 295 6.10 -4.26 3.88
N TRP A 296 7.34 -4.55 4.27
CA TRP A 296 7.77 -5.89 4.72
C TRP A 296 8.52 -5.82 6.06
N GLY A 297 8.81 -6.96 6.67
CA GLY A 297 9.65 -7.04 7.88
C GLY A 297 9.17 -6.16 9.04
N ASP A 298 10.10 -5.41 9.64
CA ASP A 298 9.88 -4.46 10.74
C ASP A 298 9.49 -3.04 10.26
N SER A 299 9.02 -2.88 9.01
CA SER A 299 8.57 -1.58 8.46
C SER A 299 7.19 -1.68 7.81
N VAL A 300 6.24 -2.34 8.48
CA VAL A 300 4.93 -2.67 7.89
C VAL A 300 4.05 -1.44 7.58
N ASN A 301 4.29 -0.29 8.21
CA ASN A 301 3.57 0.97 7.97
C ASN A 301 4.42 1.99 7.21
N ARG A 302 5.53 1.58 6.57
CA ARG A 302 6.47 2.48 5.87
C ARG A 302 5.80 3.33 4.78
N ALA A 303 4.68 2.89 4.23
CA ALA A 303 3.95 3.71 3.27
C ALA A 303 3.46 5.04 3.86
N ALA A 304 3.15 5.09 5.15
CA ALA A 304 2.79 6.33 5.85
C ALA A 304 3.94 7.36 5.83
N ASP A 305 5.20 6.93 5.75
CA ASP A 305 6.34 7.85 5.59
C ASP A 305 6.34 8.59 4.25
N ARG A 306 5.52 8.20 3.27
CA ARG A 306 5.41 8.96 2.02
C ARG A 306 4.29 9.98 2.03
N VAL A 307 3.40 9.94 3.01
CA VAL A 307 2.31 10.91 3.09
C VAL A 307 2.89 12.30 3.33
N TYR A 308 2.40 13.29 2.56
CA TYR A 308 2.73 14.70 2.74
C TYR A 308 1.49 15.56 3.04
N VAL A 309 0.28 15.05 2.76
CA VAL A 309 -1.00 15.68 3.11
C VAL A 309 -2.09 14.64 3.32
N ALA A 310 -3.00 14.92 4.25
CA ALA A 310 -4.27 14.21 4.41
C ALA A 310 -5.42 15.19 4.11
N VAL A 311 -6.42 14.73 3.36
CA VAL A 311 -7.52 15.55 2.87
C VAL A 311 -8.82 14.94 3.36
N ARG A 312 -9.52 15.60 4.30
CA ARG A 312 -10.83 15.15 4.77
C ARG A 312 -11.92 15.66 3.85
N LEU A 313 -12.79 14.75 3.43
CA LEU A 313 -13.86 15.04 2.48
C LEU A 313 -15.12 15.43 3.26
N LYS A 314 -15.32 16.72 3.52
CA LYS A 314 -16.49 17.21 4.25
C LYS A 314 -17.72 17.28 3.34
N ASN A 315 -18.90 16.98 3.89
CA ASN A 315 -20.17 16.95 3.14
C ASN A 315 -20.22 15.93 1.97
N HIS A 316 -19.30 14.96 1.97
CA HIS A 316 -19.10 14.01 0.88
C HIS A 316 -20.32 13.13 0.54
N ALA A 317 -21.24 12.95 1.49
CA ALA A 317 -22.46 12.17 1.29
C ALA A 317 -23.34 12.73 0.16
N SER A 318 -23.28 14.05 -0.07
CA SER A 318 -23.99 14.74 -1.15
C SER A 318 -23.27 14.68 -2.50
N TRP A 319 -22.00 14.28 -2.53
CA TRP A 319 -21.19 14.33 -3.73
C TRP A 319 -21.48 13.15 -4.65
N LYS A 320 -21.43 13.41 -5.96
CA LYS A 320 -21.45 12.34 -6.96
C LYS A 320 -20.08 11.69 -7.03
N SER A 321 -20.04 10.37 -7.18
CA SER A 321 -18.78 9.69 -7.48
C SER A 321 -18.23 10.16 -8.83
N PRO A 322 -16.92 10.44 -8.94
CA PRO A 322 -16.32 10.87 -10.21
C PRO A 322 -16.25 9.76 -11.26
N ILE A 323 -16.30 8.49 -10.83
CA ILE A 323 -16.34 7.31 -11.71
C ILE A 323 -17.30 6.24 -11.17
N LYS A 324 -17.71 5.30 -12.02
CA LYS A 324 -18.55 4.16 -11.66
C LYS A 324 -17.72 2.94 -11.23
N THR A 325 -18.33 2.03 -10.47
CA THR A 325 -17.70 0.76 -10.05
C THR A 325 -17.15 -0.04 -11.21
N ALA A 326 -17.89 -0.18 -12.31
CA ALA A 326 -17.45 -0.92 -13.49
C ALA A 326 -16.26 -0.28 -14.24
N GLU A 327 -15.96 1.00 -13.97
CA GLU A 327 -14.78 1.68 -14.50
C GLU A 327 -13.54 1.37 -13.65
N ALA A 328 -13.66 1.21 -12.33
CA ALA A 328 -12.55 0.80 -11.46
C ALA A 328 -12.37 -0.73 -11.39
N PHE A 329 -13.44 -1.49 -11.58
CA PHE A 329 -13.46 -2.94 -11.53
C PHE A 329 -14.08 -3.46 -12.82
N PRO A 330 -13.24 -3.70 -13.86
CA PRO A 330 -13.73 -4.27 -15.10
C PRO A 330 -14.47 -5.58 -14.85
N PRO A 331 -15.60 -5.81 -15.53
CA PRO A 331 -16.36 -7.06 -15.41
C PRO A 331 -15.55 -8.25 -15.95
N THR A 332 -15.93 -9.47 -15.58
CA THR A 332 -15.13 -10.67 -15.85
C THR A 332 -14.83 -10.89 -17.33
N TYR A 333 -15.75 -10.53 -18.23
CA TYR A 333 -15.56 -10.63 -19.68
C TYR A 333 -14.58 -9.61 -20.28
N LYS A 334 -14.14 -8.61 -19.51
CA LYS A 334 -13.10 -7.63 -19.87
C LYS A 334 -11.79 -7.82 -19.10
N ASP A 335 -11.75 -8.77 -18.17
CA ASP A 335 -10.60 -9.04 -17.31
C ASP A 335 -10.29 -10.54 -17.36
N ASP A 336 -9.51 -10.93 -18.36
CA ASP A 336 -9.12 -12.34 -18.60
C ASP A 336 -8.45 -12.97 -17.37
N PHE A 337 -7.66 -12.18 -16.63
CA PHE A 337 -7.00 -12.66 -15.43
C PHE A 337 -7.99 -12.89 -14.29
N LEU A 338 -8.93 -11.96 -14.05
CA LEU A 338 -10.03 -12.20 -13.10
C LEU A 338 -10.83 -13.45 -13.47
N SER A 339 -11.19 -13.57 -14.74
CA SER A 339 -11.95 -14.69 -15.27
C SER A 339 -11.23 -16.02 -15.01
N PHE A 340 -9.92 -16.06 -15.24
CA PHE A 340 -9.07 -17.20 -14.87
C PHE A 340 -9.10 -17.49 -13.37
N LEU A 341 -8.91 -16.48 -12.52
CA LEU A 341 -8.88 -16.66 -11.06
C LEU A 341 -10.19 -17.22 -10.50
N LEU A 342 -11.33 -16.77 -11.03
CA LEU A 342 -12.64 -17.29 -10.64
C LEU A 342 -12.84 -18.74 -11.08
N ARG A 343 -12.37 -19.14 -12.27
CA ARG A 343 -12.36 -20.56 -12.69
C ARG A 343 -11.42 -21.40 -11.83
N ALA A 344 -10.22 -20.89 -11.55
CA ALA A 344 -9.21 -21.56 -10.74
C ALA A 344 -9.73 -21.79 -9.31
N ARG A 345 -10.49 -20.84 -8.75
CA ARG A 345 -11.12 -20.98 -7.44
C ARG A 345 -12.02 -22.21 -7.35
N GLU A 346 -12.90 -22.40 -8.33
CA GLU A 346 -13.79 -23.55 -8.37
C GLU A 346 -13.01 -24.85 -8.59
N ARG A 347 -12.01 -24.83 -9.48
CA ARG A 347 -11.18 -26.00 -9.81
C ARG A 347 -10.32 -26.48 -8.65
N PHE A 348 -9.81 -25.57 -7.83
CA PHE A 348 -8.85 -25.85 -6.75
C PHE A 348 -9.43 -25.60 -5.36
N ARG A 349 -10.76 -25.58 -5.23
CA ARG A 349 -11.47 -25.26 -3.99
C ARG A 349 -11.05 -26.09 -2.77
N ASP A 350 -10.65 -27.34 -3.00
CA ASP A 350 -10.31 -28.32 -1.95
C ASP A 350 -8.78 -28.36 -1.67
N LEU A 351 -8.01 -27.47 -2.30
CA LEU A 351 -6.56 -27.32 -2.08
C LEU A 351 -6.26 -26.09 -1.20
N PRO A 352 -5.09 -26.01 -0.55
CA PRO A 352 -4.71 -24.84 0.27
C PRO A 352 -4.78 -23.50 -0.49
N VAL A 353 -4.53 -23.52 -1.80
CA VAL A 353 -4.63 -22.31 -2.63
C VAL A 353 -6.09 -21.84 -2.81
N GLY A 354 -7.07 -22.75 -2.70
CA GLY A 354 -8.49 -22.45 -2.77
C GLY A 354 -8.93 -21.46 -1.70
N ASP A 355 -8.43 -21.61 -0.47
CA ASP A 355 -8.74 -20.68 0.64
C ASP A 355 -8.21 -19.27 0.38
N HIS A 356 -7.08 -19.15 -0.31
CA HIS A 356 -6.55 -17.86 -0.75
C HIS A 356 -7.38 -17.29 -1.90
N LEU A 357 -7.82 -18.13 -2.84
CA LEU A 357 -8.64 -17.71 -3.98
C LEU A 357 -10.04 -17.24 -3.56
N ARG A 358 -10.57 -17.65 -2.40
CA ARG A 358 -11.81 -17.07 -1.84
C ARG A 358 -11.68 -15.58 -1.51
N ARG A 359 -10.46 -15.09 -1.30
CA ARG A 359 -10.18 -13.66 -1.04
C ARG A 359 -10.16 -12.82 -2.32
N ILE A 360 -10.13 -13.45 -3.49
CA ILE A 360 -10.21 -12.71 -4.76
C ILE A 360 -11.57 -12.07 -4.83
N TYR A 361 -11.58 -10.73 -4.81
CA TYR A 361 -12.82 -9.97 -4.83
C TYR A 361 -13.19 -9.50 -6.22
N PHE A 362 -14.50 -9.43 -6.48
CA PHE A 362 -15.08 -8.94 -7.72
C PHE A 362 -16.47 -8.36 -7.46
N PRO A 363 -16.88 -7.28 -8.14
CA PRO A 363 -18.23 -6.75 -7.99
C PRO A 363 -19.26 -7.79 -8.47
N ALA A 364 -20.41 -7.86 -7.79
CA ALA A 364 -21.56 -8.57 -8.34
C ALA A 364 -21.95 -7.93 -9.70
N GLU A 365 -22.17 -8.77 -10.72
CA GLU A 365 -22.54 -8.34 -12.07
C GLU A 365 -24.02 -7.94 -12.20
#